data_AF-A0A9N9AF38-F1
#
_entry.id   AF-A0A9N9AF38-F1
#
_cell.length_a   1.000
_cell.length_b   1.000
_cell.length_c   1.000
_cell.angle_alpha   90.00
_cell.angle_beta   90.00
_cell.angle_gamma   90.00
#
_symmetry.space_group_name_H-M   'P 1'
#
loop_
_entity.id
_entity.type
_entity.pdbx_description
1 polymer ?
#
loop_
_entity_poly.entity_id
_entity_poly.type
_entity_poly.pdbx_seq_one_letter_code
_entity_poly.pdbx_strand_id
1 'polypeptide(L)'
;MTKKKYGFGSFVGDFFGAILAVPTYGASLVMSPTARGLAGNIIGSANRAEIERLRKEREENDKKVKHNNDEIERLRAIINNPYSTDEEKKNAKRRIAILEDEIKQLKDRSKKIDNDIEDKSKTPSAPGKP
;
A
#
# COMPACT_ATOMS: atom_id res chain seq x y z
N MET A 1 -19.35 -25.03 57.39
CA MET A 1 -18.76 -23.80 57.96
C MET A 1 -17.57 -23.43 57.08
N THR A 2 -17.36 -22.24 56.51
CA THR A 2 -18.02 -20.93 56.58
C THR A 2 -17.50 -20.12 55.39
N LYS A 3 -18.37 -19.26 54.83
CA LYS A 3 -18.14 -18.36 53.69
C LYS A 3 -17.07 -17.29 54.01
N LYS A 4 -16.33 -16.82 52.99
CA LYS A 4 -15.87 -15.43 52.88
C LYS A 4 -16.17 -14.87 51.49
N LYS A 5 -16.67 -13.63 51.51
CA LYS A 5 -17.25 -12.78 50.45
C LYS A 5 -16.31 -11.60 50.15
N TYR A 6 -16.71 -10.83 49.13
CA TYR A 6 -16.42 -9.40 48.82
C TYR A 6 -15.17 -9.17 47.94
N GLY A 7 -15.17 -8.32 46.91
CA GLY A 7 -16.11 -7.35 46.33
C GLY A 7 -15.52 -6.83 44.99
N PHE A 8 -16.34 -6.54 43.97
CA PHE A 8 -16.87 -5.21 43.61
C PHE A 8 -15.88 -4.33 42.82
N GLY A 9 -16.24 -3.96 41.58
CA GLY A 9 -15.51 -2.96 40.81
C GLY A 9 -15.88 -2.88 39.32
N SER A 10 -17.11 -2.47 39.00
CA SER A 10 -17.45 -1.90 37.69
C SER A 10 -16.70 -0.59 37.48
N PHE A 11 -16.00 -0.42 36.36
CA PHE A 11 -15.40 0.86 35.98
C PHE A 11 -16.25 1.50 34.88
N VAL A 12 -17.06 2.48 35.27
CA VAL A 12 -17.68 3.49 34.41
C VAL A 12 -16.65 4.62 34.23
N GLY A 13 -16.55 5.19 33.03
CA GLY A 13 -15.66 6.32 32.80
C GLY A 13 -15.83 6.95 31.43
N ASP A 14 -16.93 7.66 31.24
CA ASP A 14 -17.16 8.63 30.18
C ASP A 14 -16.03 9.68 30.15
N PHE A 15 -15.46 9.92 28.97
CA PHE A 15 -14.60 11.09 28.71
C PHE A 15 -15.35 12.05 27.77
N PHE A 16 -15.98 13.04 28.40
CA PHE A 16 -16.43 14.30 27.81
C PHE A 16 -15.26 15.06 27.17
N GLY A 17 -15.57 15.91 26.17
CA GLY A 17 -14.84 17.17 26.01
C GLY A 17 -14.60 17.65 24.58
N ALA A 18 -15.61 18.26 23.97
CA ALA A 18 -15.47 19.13 22.81
C ALA A 18 -14.78 20.45 23.20
N ILE A 19 -13.82 20.94 22.40
CA ILE A 19 -13.49 22.38 22.30
C ILE A 19 -13.20 22.77 20.85
N LEU A 20 -13.87 23.85 20.46
CA LEU A 20 -13.84 24.61 19.21
C LEU A 20 -12.47 25.25 18.93
N ALA A 21 -12.07 25.30 17.65
CA ALA A 21 -11.25 26.39 17.13
C ALA A 21 -11.37 26.47 15.60
N VAL A 22 -12.19 27.40 15.11
CA VAL A 22 -12.16 27.91 13.74
C VAL A 22 -11.20 29.10 13.72
N PRO A 23 -10.17 29.13 12.85
CA PRO A 23 -9.49 30.37 12.54
C PRO A 23 -10.05 30.97 11.24
N THR A 24 -10.67 32.12 11.40
CA THR A 24 -10.94 33.12 10.37
C THR A 24 -9.63 33.63 9.78
N TYR A 25 -9.50 33.64 8.44
CA TYR A 25 -8.52 34.47 7.75
C TYR A 25 -9.20 35.22 6.61
N GLY A 26 -9.58 36.46 6.90
CA GLY A 26 -9.66 37.50 5.89
C GLY A 26 -8.36 38.31 5.93
N ALA A 27 -7.64 38.36 4.81
CA ALA A 27 -6.68 39.40 4.48
C ALA A 27 -6.36 39.33 2.98
N SER A 28 -6.92 40.26 2.22
CA SER A 28 -6.45 40.60 0.87
C SER A 28 -5.00 41.05 0.92
N LEU A 29 -4.17 40.62 -0.04
CA LEU A 29 -3.07 41.42 -0.55
C LEU A 29 -2.70 40.97 -1.97
N VAL A 30 -2.76 41.96 -2.84
CA VAL A 30 -2.39 41.99 -4.25
C VAL A 30 -0.95 41.52 -4.43
N MET A 31 -0.69 40.60 -5.37
CA MET A 31 0.62 40.49 -6.00
C MET A 31 0.51 40.00 -7.45
N SER A 32 1.16 40.79 -8.30
CA SER A 32 1.29 40.82 -9.77
C SER A 32 1.45 39.46 -10.48
N PRO A 33 0.93 39.31 -11.72
CA PRO A 33 1.32 38.21 -12.59
C PRO A 33 2.66 38.56 -13.27
N THR A 34 3.78 38.27 -12.62
CA THR A 34 5.07 38.21 -13.32
C THR A 34 5.11 36.91 -14.11
N ALA A 35 4.59 36.98 -15.34
CA ALA A 35 4.83 36.00 -16.38
C ALA A 35 6.33 35.97 -16.69
N ARG A 36 7.07 35.02 -16.09
CA ARG A 36 8.40 34.59 -16.55
C ARG A 36 8.77 33.27 -15.90
N GLY A 37 8.81 32.21 -16.71
CA GLY A 37 9.54 30.98 -16.38
C GLY A 37 8.73 29.68 -16.29
N LEU A 38 7.81 29.39 -17.21
CA LEU A 38 7.05 28.12 -17.22
C LEU A 38 7.53 27.07 -18.24
N ALA A 39 8.75 27.16 -18.75
CA ALA A 39 9.28 26.15 -19.69
C ALA A 39 10.28 25.16 -19.05
N GLY A 40 10.78 25.41 -17.84
CA GLY A 40 11.84 24.59 -17.23
C GLY A 40 11.40 23.55 -16.19
N ASN A 41 10.16 23.64 -15.68
CA ASN A 41 9.73 22.89 -14.48
C ASN A 41 8.68 21.80 -14.71
N ILE A 42 8.18 21.65 -15.95
CA ILE A 42 7.13 20.67 -16.29
C ILE A 42 7.72 19.25 -16.42
N ILE A 43 8.98 19.13 -16.84
CA ILE A 43 9.65 17.83 -17.05
C ILE A 43 9.98 17.17 -15.70
N GLY A 44 10.43 17.97 -14.72
CA GLY A 44 10.70 17.50 -13.37
C GLY A 44 9.45 17.13 -12.57
N SER A 45 8.29 17.73 -12.86
CA SER A 45 7.02 17.38 -12.21
C SER A 45 6.35 16.16 -12.86
N ALA A 46 6.43 16.03 -14.19
CA ALA A 46 5.94 14.86 -14.93
C ALA A 46 6.68 13.57 -14.52
N ASN A 47 8.01 13.62 -14.41
CA ASN A 47 8.80 12.47 -13.97
C ASN A 47 8.52 12.09 -12.50
N ARG A 48 8.25 13.07 -11.63
CA ARG A 48 7.89 12.82 -10.22
C ARG A 48 6.53 12.14 -10.08
N ALA A 49 5.51 12.64 -10.79
CA ALA A 49 4.17 12.04 -10.76
C ALA A 49 4.17 10.61 -11.31
N GLU A 50 4.97 10.37 -12.34
CA GLU A 50 5.14 9.05 -12.93
C GLU A 50 5.90 8.08 -12.01
N ILE A 51 6.96 8.52 -11.34
CA ILE A 51 7.65 7.71 -10.33
C ILE A 51 6.71 7.37 -9.16
N GLU A 52 5.85 8.30 -8.74
CA GLU A 52 4.88 8.05 -7.67
C GLU A 52 3.81 7.02 -8.08
N ARG A 53 3.33 7.08 -9.33
CA ARG A 53 2.45 6.05 -9.89
C ARG A 53 3.11 4.67 -9.92
N LEU A 54 4.33 4.59 -10.41
CA LEU A 54 5.11 3.35 -10.45
C LEU A 54 5.33 2.78 -9.05
N ARG A 55 5.62 3.62 -8.05
CA ARG A 55 5.72 3.19 -6.65
C ARG A 55 4.40 2.64 -6.11
N LYS A 56 3.28 3.27 -6.43
CA LYS A 56 1.96 2.80 -6.02
C LYS A 56 1.62 1.45 -6.66
N GLU A 57 1.92 1.29 -7.95
CA GLU A 57 1.73 0.01 -8.65
C GLU A 57 2.60 -1.10 -8.06
N ARG A 58 3.85 -0.79 -7.70
CA ARG A 58 4.74 -1.71 -6.99
C ARG A 58 4.15 -2.13 -5.65
N GLU A 59 3.65 -1.19 -4.85
CA GLU A 59 3.02 -1.47 -3.56
C GLU A 59 1.77 -2.34 -3.71
N GLU A 60 0.96 -2.11 -4.75
CA GLU A 60 -0.19 -2.95 -5.07
C GLU A 60 0.22 -4.37 -5.47
N ASN A 61 1.28 -4.52 -6.25
CA ASN A 61 1.83 -5.83 -6.60
C ASN A 61 2.38 -6.55 -5.35
N ASP A 62 3.05 -5.85 -4.44
CA ASP A 62 3.53 -6.42 -3.17
C ASP A 62 2.37 -6.86 -2.27
N LYS A 63 1.27 -6.10 -2.22
CA LYS A 63 0.04 -6.50 -1.50
C LYS A 63 -0.57 -7.77 -2.10
N LYS A 64 -0.65 -7.86 -3.43
CA LYS A 64 -1.14 -9.07 -4.12
C LYS A 64 -0.26 -10.28 -3.86
N VAL A 65 1.06 -10.12 -3.84
CA VAL A 65 2.00 -11.20 -3.50
C VAL A 65 1.76 -11.68 -2.07
N LYS A 66 1.60 -10.78 -1.09
CA LYS A 66 1.28 -11.16 0.30
C LYS A 66 -0.03 -11.93 0.38
N HIS A 67 -1.09 -11.40 -0.21
CA HIS A 67 -2.39 -12.07 -0.25
C HIS A 67 -2.32 -13.47 -0.88
N ASN A 68 -1.61 -13.63 -1.99
CA ASN A 68 -1.45 -14.92 -2.65
C ASN A 68 -0.62 -15.90 -1.80
N ASN A 69 0.37 -15.43 -1.04
CA ASN A 69 1.12 -16.27 -0.09
C ASN A 69 0.24 -16.75 1.06
N ASP A 70 -0.58 -15.86 1.64
CA ASP A 70 -1.52 -16.21 2.71
C ASP A 70 -2.53 -17.26 2.22
N GLU A 71 -2.99 -17.14 0.98
CA GLU A 71 -3.86 -18.13 0.35
C GLU A 71 -3.16 -19.48 0.14
N ILE A 72 -1.90 -19.48 -0.29
CA ILE A 72 -1.10 -20.71 -0.38
C ILE A 72 -0.97 -21.38 0.98
N GLU A 73 -0.78 -20.62 2.06
CA GLU A 73 -0.70 -21.18 3.41
C GLU A 73 -2.03 -21.84 3.83
N ARG A 74 -3.17 -21.18 3.55
CA ARG A 74 -4.50 -21.77 3.77
C ARG A 74 -4.69 -23.07 2.98
N LEU A 75 -4.31 -23.10 1.71
CA LEU A 75 -4.41 -24.29 0.86
C LEU A 75 -3.47 -25.42 1.32
N ARG A 76 -2.28 -25.07 1.84
CA ARG A 76 -1.36 -26.05 2.45
C ARG A 76 -1.96 -26.68 3.71
N ALA A 77 -2.70 -25.91 4.51
CA ALA A 77 -3.42 -26.45 5.66
C ALA A 77 -4.48 -27.49 5.23
N ILE A 78 -5.20 -27.27 4.12
CA ILE A 78 -6.14 -28.24 3.54
C ILE A 78 -5.40 -29.51 3.09
N ILE A 79 -4.24 -29.37 2.45
CA ILE A 79 -3.45 -30.52 2.00
C ILE A 79 -2.97 -31.37 3.18
N ASN A 80 -2.56 -30.72 4.26
CA ASN A 80 -2.03 -31.37 5.47
C ASN A 80 -3.14 -31.91 6.39
N ASN A 81 -4.41 -31.54 6.16
CA ASN A 81 -5.53 -32.03 6.94
C ASN A 81 -5.79 -33.52 6.63
N PRO A 82 -5.70 -34.43 7.62
CA PRO A 82 -5.98 -35.85 7.41
C PRO A 82 -7.45 -36.11 7.07
N TYR A 83 -8.38 -35.21 7.42
CA TYR A 83 -9.81 -35.34 7.16
C TYR A 83 -10.26 -34.78 5.81
N SER A 84 -9.37 -34.12 5.07
CA SER A 84 -9.70 -33.60 3.73
C SER A 84 -9.66 -34.71 2.69
N THR A 85 -10.61 -34.65 1.77
CA THR A 85 -10.75 -35.60 0.66
C THR A 85 -9.60 -35.47 -0.35
N ASP A 86 -9.33 -36.53 -1.09
CA ASP A 86 -8.28 -36.51 -2.12
C ASP A 86 -8.56 -35.50 -3.24
N GLU A 87 -9.84 -35.27 -3.55
CA GLU A 87 -10.24 -34.24 -4.52
C GLU A 87 -9.93 -32.83 -4.01
N GLU A 88 -10.24 -32.52 -2.75
CA GLU A 88 -9.90 -31.23 -2.13
C GLU A 88 -8.40 -31.01 -2.12
N LYS A 89 -7.62 -32.03 -1.75
CA LYS A 89 -6.14 -31.97 -1.77
C LYS A 89 -5.60 -31.75 -3.17
N LYS A 90 -6.17 -32.40 -4.18
CA LYS A 90 -5.79 -32.22 -5.60
C LYS A 90 -6.14 -30.82 -6.11
N ASN A 91 -7.31 -30.30 -5.76
CA ASN A 91 -7.74 -28.96 -6.13
C ASN A 91 -6.85 -27.90 -5.45
N ALA A 92 -6.56 -28.07 -4.16
CA ALA A 92 -5.66 -27.20 -3.41
C ALA A 92 -4.26 -27.17 -4.03
N LYS A 93 -3.68 -28.33 -4.41
CA LYS A 93 -2.40 -28.40 -5.12
C LYS A 93 -2.40 -27.65 -6.45
N ARG A 94 -3.46 -27.80 -7.25
CA ARG A 94 -3.60 -27.06 -8.52
C ARG A 94 -3.68 -25.56 -8.28
N ARG A 95 -4.45 -25.14 -7.28
CA ARG A 95 -4.61 -23.73 -6.95
C ARG A 95 -3.31 -23.11 -6.44
N ILE A 96 -2.54 -23.84 -5.63
CA ILE A 96 -1.19 -23.41 -5.21
C ILE A 96 -0.29 -23.17 -6.42
N ALA A 97 -0.24 -24.10 -7.38
CA ALA A 97 0.61 -23.94 -8.57
C ALA A 97 0.25 -22.66 -9.36
N ILE A 98 -1.04 -22.38 -9.53
CA ILE A 98 -1.51 -21.14 -10.19
C ILE A 98 -1.07 -19.90 -9.40
N LEU A 99 -1.24 -19.91 -8.08
CA LEU A 99 -0.86 -18.77 -7.23
C LEU A 99 0.66 -18.55 -7.21
N GLU A 100 1.47 -19.62 -7.25
CA GLU A 100 2.92 -19.55 -7.35
C GLU A 100 3.38 -18.92 -8.68
N ASP A 101 2.73 -19.28 -9.79
CA ASP A 101 2.97 -18.64 -11.09
C ASP A 101 2.56 -17.16 -11.10
N GLU A 102 1.40 -16.82 -10.52
CA GLU A 102 0.96 -15.44 -10.36
C GLU A 102 1.97 -14.61 -9.52
N ILE A 103 2.46 -15.16 -8.41
CA ILE A 103 3.48 -14.51 -7.57
C ILE A 103 4.76 -14.27 -8.37
N LYS A 104 5.19 -15.25 -9.17
CA LYS A 104 6.37 -15.10 -10.02
C LYS A 104 6.19 -13.94 -11.02
N GLN A 105 5.06 -13.90 -11.70
CA GLN A 105 4.74 -12.81 -12.64
C GLN A 105 4.69 -11.44 -11.95
N LEU A 106 4.08 -11.35 -10.76
CA LEU A 106 4.02 -10.10 -9.99
C LEU A 106 5.41 -9.63 -9.56
N LYS A 107 6.27 -10.55 -9.11
CA LYS A 107 7.66 -10.24 -8.77
C LYS A 107 8.46 -9.74 -9.97
N ASP A 108 8.28 -10.36 -11.14
CA ASP A 108 8.95 -9.92 -12.37
C ASP A 108 8.47 -8.53 -12.81
N ARG A 109 7.17 -8.24 -12.66
CA ARG A 109 6.62 -6.89 -12.88
C ARG A 109 7.19 -5.87 -11.88
N SER A 110 7.25 -6.19 -10.58
CA SER A 110 7.86 -5.31 -9.58
C SER A 110 9.33 -5.01 -9.87
N LYS A 111 10.11 -6.01 -10.32
CA LYS A 111 11.50 -5.78 -10.77
C LYS A 111 11.59 -4.84 -11.97
N LYS A 112 10.69 -5.01 -12.94
CA LYS A 112 10.64 -4.11 -14.10
C LYS A 112 10.31 -2.68 -13.68
N ILE A 113 9.34 -2.52 -12.79
CA ILE A 113 8.98 -1.22 -12.21
C ILE A 113 10.17 -0.61 -11.45
N ASP A 114 10.91 -1.39 -10.69
CA ASP A 114 12.12 -0.93 -9.98
C ASP A 114 13.18 -0.41 -10.96
N ASN A 115 13.42 -1.15 -12.06
CA ASN A 115 14.31 -0.70 -13.14
C ASN A 115 13.79 0.59 -13.81
N ASP A 116 12.49 0.67 -14.10
CA ASP A 116 11.88 1.86 -14.72
C ASP A 116 11.99 3.10 -13.81
N ILE A 117 11.85 2.92 -12.49
CA ILE A 117 12.07 3.98 -11.49
C ILE A 117 13.55 4.38 -11.48
N GLU A 118 14.47 3.42 -11.50
CA GLU A 118 15.91 3.66 -11.48
C GLU A 118 16.35 4.43 -12.73
N ASP A 119 15.91 4.02 -13.91
CA ASP A 119 16.20 4.68 -15.20
C ASP A 119 15.64 6.10 -15.26
N LYS A 120 14.40 6.30 -14.80
CA LYS A 120 13.77 7.63 -14.70
C LYS A 120 14.40 8.51 -13.62
N SER A 121 15.10 7.93 -12.64
CA SER A 121 15.85 8.67 -11.61
C SER A 121 17.28 9.02 -12.02
N LYS A 122 17.89 8.21 -12.90
CA LYS A 122 19.28 8.38 -13.38
C LYS A 122 19.42 9.20 -14.64
N THR A 123 18.37 9.34 -15.44
CA THR A 123 18.40 10.25 -16.59
C THR A 123 18.43 11.69 -16.07
N PRO A 124 19.57 12.42 -16.18
CA PRO A 124 19.51 13.86 -15.99
C PRO A 124 18.62 14.39 -17.12
N SER A 125 17.62 15.20 -16.77
CA SER A 125 16.85 15.97 -17.75
C SER A 125 17.85 16.70 -18.65
N ALA A 126 18.13 16.16 -19.83
CA ALA A 126 19.13 16.71 -20.72
C ALA A 126 18.67 18.12 -21.14
N PRO A 127 19.43 19.19 -20.84
CA PRO A 127 19.15 20.50 -21.38
C PRO A 127 19.82 20.58 -22.76
N GLY A 128 19.09 20.25 -23.82
CA GLY A 128 19.47 20.62 -25.20
C GLY A 128 18.32 21.45 -25.78
N LYS A 129 18.26 22.79 -25.70
CA LYS A 129 19.23 23.87 -26.08
C LYS A 129 19.43 23.92 -27.60
N PRO A 130 19.55 25.10 -28.25
CA PRO A 130 19.01 26.44 -28.00
C PRO A 130 17.85 26.83 -28.93
#